data_AF-A0A3G6PHS9-F1
#
_entry.id   AF-A0A3G6PHS9-F1
#
_cell.length_a   1.000
_cell.length_b   1.000
_cell.length_c   1.000
_cell.angle_alpha   90.00
_cell.angle_beta   90.00
_cell.angle_gamma   90.00
#
_symmetry.space_group_name_H-M   'P 1'
#
loop_
_entity.id
_entity.type
_entity.pdbx_description
1 polymer ?
#
loop_
_entity_poly.entity_id
_entity_poly.type
_entity_poly.pdbx_seq_one_letter_code
_entity_poly.pdbx_strand_id
1 'polypeptide(L)' 'MGWELNYIDWELLYFILILALFAGVAYLVMRFFKRWTMKTNYAVFLNVLVFLVSFLAIFFTAVVIFLTNVSFER' A
#
# COMPACT_ATOMS: atom_id res chain seq x y z
N MET A 1 -34.68 -5.16 -22.82
CA MET A 1 -33.22 -5.04 -22.56
C MET A 1 -33.09 -4.69 -21.09
N GLY A 2 -32.93 -5.72 -20.26
CA GLY A 2 -32.86 -5.58 -18.81
C GLY A 2 -31.48 -5.05 -18.45
N TRP A 3 -31.48 -3.93 -17.75
CA TRP A 3 -30.30 -3.27 -17.21
C TRP A 3 -29.71 -4.19 -16.15
N GLU A 4 -28.66 -4.93 -16.52
CA GLU A 4 -27.80 -5.62 -15.56
C GLU A 4 -27.15 -4.54 -14.70
N LEU A 5 -27.76 -4.28 -13.55
CA LEU A 5 -27.18 -3.45 -12.51
C LEU A 5 -25.88 -4.13 -12.09
N ASN A 6 -24.76 -3.58 -12.60
CA ASN A 6 -23.41 -3.92 -12.17
C ASN A 6 -23.39 -4.03 -10.64
N TYR A 7 -23.20 -5.25 -10.14
CA TYR A 7 -23.01 -5.50 -8.72
C TYR A 7 -21.67 -4.86 -8.33
N ILE A 8 -21.73 -3.74 -7.61
CA ILE A 8 -20.53 -3.13 -7.05
C ILE A 8 -20.03 -4.06 -5.95
N ASP A 9 -18.86 -4.65 -6.18
CA ASP A 9 -18.16 -5.44 -5.17
C ASP A 9 -17.56 -4.50 -4.12
N TRP A 10 -18.31 -4.34 -3.01
CA TRP A 10 -17.92 -3.51 -1.89
C TRP A 10 -16.67 -4.03 -1.16
N GLU A 11 -16.42 -5.35 -1.20
CA GLU A 11 -15.22 -5.94 -0.59
C GLU A 11 -13.98 -5.56 -1.39
N LEU A 12 -14.08 -5.63 -2.72
CA LEU A 12 -13.03 -5.19 -3.62
C LEU A 12 -12.75 -3.69 -3.48
N LEU A 13 -13.79 -2.85 -3.36
CA LEU A 13 -13.61 -1.42 -3.11
C LEU A 13 -12.91 -1.14 -1.77
N TYR A 14 -13.31 -1.85 -0.71
CA TYR A 14 -12.68 -1.71 0.60
C TYR A 14 -11.20 -2.10 0.56
N PHE A 15 -10.88 -3.21 -0.12
CA PHE A 15 -9.49 -3.65 -0.30
C PHE A 15 -8.64 -2.64 -1.08
N ILE A 16 -9.18 -2.09 -2.18
CA ILE A 16 -8.51 -1.04 -2.95
C ILE A 16 -8.26 0.21 -2.10
N LEU A 17 -9.22 0.60 -1.26
CA LEU A 17 -9.09 1.77 -0.40
C LEU A 17 -7.94 1.59 0.62
N ILE A 18 -7.84 0.40 1.24
CA ILE A 18 -6.72 0.08 2.14
C ILE A 18 -5.39 0.10 1.39
N LEU A 19 -5.32 -0.54 0.21
CA LEU A 19 -4.11 -0.54 -0.59
C LEU A 19 -3.71 0.88 -1.03
N ALA A 20 -4.67 1.72 -1.38
CA ALA A 20 -4.44 3.11 -1.73
C ALA A 20 -3.89 3.92 -0.54
N LEU A 21 -4.38 3.66 0.68
CA LEU A 21 -3.83 4.27 1.90
C LEU A 21 -2.37 3.83 2.12
N PHE A 22 -2.07 2.54 2.01
CA PHE A 22 -0.70 2.05 2.18
C PHE A 22 0.25 2.59 1.10
N ALA A 23 -0.20 2.62 -0.16
CA ALA A 23 0.53 3.21 -1.26
C ALA A 23 0.76 4.71 -1.05
N GLY A 24 -0.24 5.42 -0.53
CA GLY A 24 -0.14 6.85 -0.20
C GLY A 24 0.92 7.12 0.87
N VAL A 25 0.92 6.34 1.97
CA VAL A 25 1.94 6.46 3.02
C VAL A 25 3.33 6.11 2.48
N ALA A 26 3.46 5.01 1.73
CA ALA A 26 4.72 4.61 1.11
C ALA A 26 5.25 5.67 0.13
N TYR A 27 4.36 6.33 -0.62
CA TYR A 27 4.70 7.44 -1.49
C TYR A 27 5.20 8.66 -0.72
N LEU A 28 4.59 9.00 0.42
CA LEU A 28 5.10 10.08 1.28
C LEU A 28 6.51 9.76 1.77
N VAL A 29 6.75 8.53 2.23
CA VAL A 29 8.09 8.08 2.64
C VAL A 29 9.08 8.23 1.49
N MET A 30 8.78 7.67 0.31
CA MET A 30 9.59 7.83 -0.90
C MET A 30 9.86 9.31 -1.23
N ARG A 31 8.87 10.20 -1.08
CA ARG A 31 9.04 11.64 -1.30
C ARG A 31 10.02 12.28 -0.33
N PHE A 32 10.06 11.85 0.93
CA PHE A 32 11.07 12.32 1.89
C PHE A 32 12.49 11.89 1.48
N PHE A 33 12.64 10.63 1.07
CA PHE A 33 13.93 10.09 0.60
C PHE A 33 14.32 10.59 -0.81
N LYS A 34 13.40 11.16 -1.58
CA LYS A 34 13.66 11.68 -2.94
C LYS A 34 14.81 12.69 -2.97
N ARG A 35 14.96 13.51 -1.92
CA ARG A 35 16.07 14.47 -1.81
C ARG A 35 17.44 13.78 -1.75
N TRP A 36 17.48 12.56 -1.25
CA TRP A 36 18.70 11.76 -1.07
C TRP A 36 19.04 10.97 -2.34
N THR A 37 18.03 10.57 -3.13
CA THR A 37 18.21 9.80 -4.37
C THR A 37 18.50 10.66 -5.60
N MET A 38 18.15 11.95 -5.57
CA MET A 38 18.25 12.89 -6.71
C MET A 38 19.66 13.10 -7.28
N LYS A 39 20.73 12.87 -6.51
CA LYS A 39 22.11 13.10 -6.98
C LYS A 39 22.72 11.91 -7.72
N THR A 40 21.96 10.84 -7.90
CA THR A 40 22.46 9.59 -8.50
C THR A 40 21.87 9.39 -9.90
N ASN A 41 22.65 8.78 -10.80
CA ASN A 41 22.15 8.35 -12.12
C ASN A 41 21.00 7.33 -12.02
N TYR A 42 20.86 6.70 -10.85
CA TYR A 42 19.84 5.69 -10.54
C TYR A 42 18.66 6.27 -9.73
N ALA A 43 18.44 7.58 -9.76
CA ALA A 43 17.42 8.25 -8.96
C ALA A 43 16.02 7.60 -9.11
N VAL A 44 15.63 7.22 -10.32
CA VAL A 44 14.34 6.54 -10.57
C VAL A 44 14.30 5.17 -9.92
N PHE A 45 15.33 4.34 -10.13
CA PHE A 45 15.41 3.00 -9.56
C PHE A 45 15.40 3.04 -8.03
N LEU A 46 16.22 3.89 -7.42
CA LEU A 46 16.28 4.03 -5.96
C LEU A 46 14.96 4.53 -5.38
N ASN A 47 14.27 5.44 -6.07
CA ASN A 47 12.96 5.92 -5.66
C ASN A 47 11.90 4.81 -5.70
N VAL A 48 11.87 4.00 -6.76
CA VAL A 48 10.97 2.83 -6.85
C VAL A 48 11.31 1.81 -5.76
N LEU A 49 12.60 1.58 -5.50
CA LEU A 49 13.04 0.67 -4.45
C LEU A 49 12.59 1.13 -3.07
N VAL A 50 12.77 2.42 -2.74
CA VAL A 50 12.30 2.99 -1.47
C VAL A 50 10.77 2.87 -1.35
N PHE A 51 10.05 3.15 -2.43
CA PHE A 51 8.59 2.98 -2.45
C PHE A 51 8.19 1.53 -2.16
N LEU A 52 8.75 0.57 -2.88
CA LEU A 52 8.44 -0.86 -2.71
C LEU A 52 8.78 -1.36 -1.31
N VAL A 53 9.96 -1.04 -0.80
CA VAL A 53 10.39 -1.45 0.54
C VAL A 53 9.48 -0.83 1.61
N SER A 54 9.14 0.45 1.49
CA SER A 54 8.25 1.12 2.44
C SER A 54 6.84 0.53 2.41
N PHE A 55 6.31 0.28 1.21
CA PHE A 55 5.01 -0.34 1.03
C PHE A 55 4.97 -1.74 1.65
N LEU A 56 5.99 -2.57 1.37
CA LEU A 56 6.10 -3.92 1.90
C LEU A 56 6.21 -3.90 3.43
N ALA A 57 6.98 -2.97 4.00
CA ALA A 57 7.13 -2.83 5.44
C ALA A 57 5.82 -2.45 6.13
N ILE A 58 5.06 -1.49 5.57
CA ILE A 58 3.75 -1.08 6.09
C ILE A 58 2.76 -2.25 6.00
N PHE A 59 2.72 -2.92 4.84
CA PHE A 59 1.83 -4.06 4.63
C PHE A 59 2.14 -5.21 5.60
N PHE A 60 3.41 -5.59 5.73
CA PHE A 60 3.84 -6.63 6.66
C PHE A 60 3.49 -6.28 8.10
N THR A 61 3.72 -5.03 8.52
CA THR A 61 3.36 -4.56 9.86
C THR A 61 1.86 -4.65 10.10
N ALA A 62 1.04 -4.24 9.12
CA ALA A 62 -0.41 -4.36 9.21
C ALA A 62 -0.88 -5.81 9.35
N VAL A 63 -0.28 -6.74 8.60
CA VAL A 63 -0.57 -8.19 8.71
C VAL A 63 -0.18 -8.72 10.09
N VAL A 64 0.99 -8.36 10.61
CA VAL A 64 1.42 -8.78 11.96
C VAL A 64 0.48 -8.25 13.03
N ILE A 65 0.08 -6.97 12.97
CA ILE A 65 -0.91 -6.39 13.88
C ILE A 65 -2.24 -7.13 13.78
N PHE A 66 -2.71 -7.42 12.57
CA PHE A 66 -3.94 -8.18 12.36
C PHE A 66 -3.84 -9.56 13.01
N LEU A 67 -2.80 -10.34 12.73
CA LEU A 67 -2.62 -11.68 13.29
C LEU A 67 -2.49 -11.69 14.82
N THR A 68 -1.87 -10.66 15.40
CA THR A 68 -1.70 -10.55 16.86
C THR A 68 -2.96 -10.10 17.59
N ASN A 69 -3.86 -9.37 16.91
CA ASN A 69 -5.13 -8.89 17.48
C ASN A 69 -6.33 -9.77 17.11
N VAL A 70 -6.18 -10.68 16.15
CA VAL A 70 -7.15 -11.74 15.92
C VAL A 70 -7.06 -12.72 17.09
N SER A 71 -7.96 -12.56 18.06
CA SER A 71 -8.21 -13.60 19.05
C SER A 71 -8.98 -14.73 18.35
N PHE A 72 -8.38 -15.92 18.33
CA PHE A 72 -9.07 -17.15 17.92
C PHE A 72 -9.90 -17.75 19.06
N GLU A 73 -10.12 -17.02 20.16
CA GLU A 73 -11.04 -17.42 21.22
C GLU A 73 -12.47 -17.43 20.66
N ARG A 74 -12.88 -18.63 20.26
CA ARG A 74 -14.24 -19.00 19.96
C ARG A 74 -14.52 -20.34 20.62
#